data_AF-A0AAU3F870-F1
#
_entry.id   AF-A0AAU3F870-F1
#
_cell.length_a   1.000
_cell.length_b   1.000
_cell.length_c   1.000
_cell.angle_alpha   90.00
_cell.angle_beta   90.00
_cell.angle_gamma   90.00
#
_symmetry.space_group_name_H-M   'P 1'
#
loop_
_entity.id
_entity.type
_entity.pdbx_description
1 polymer ?
#
loop_
_entity_poly.entity_id
_entity_poly.type
_entity_poly.pdbx_seq_one_letter_code
_entity_poly.pdbx_strand_id
1 'polypeptide(L)'
;MNHIAAVQALVTAPDFDREPTAAELDAIEWEMPVITAELELLDAQITTLDRTPSPLDVRRIRRARRRVLVARRELANRGVTGSPEVA
;
A
#
# COMPACT_ATOMS: atom_id res chain seq x y z
N MET A 1 -30.12 26.60 -9.39
CA MET A 1 -29.20 25.45 -9.42
C MET A 1 -29.94 24.28 -8.80
N ASN A 2 -30.05 23.14 -9.50
CA ASN A 2 -30.67 21.94 -8.94
C ASN A 2 -29.55 21.04 -8.40
N HIS A 3 -29.56 20.79 -7.10
CA HIS A 3 -28.60 19.88 -6.48
C HIS A 3 -29.12 18.44 -6.65
N ILE A 4 -28.29 17.58 -7.24
CA ILE A 4 -28.52 16.13 -7.24
C ILE A 4 -28.03 15.63 -5.89
N ALA A 5 -28.95 15.42 -4.95
CA ALA A 5 -28.64 14.81 -3.66
C ALA A 5 -28.72 13.28 -3.78
N ALA A 6 -27.82 12.57 -3.08
CA ALA A 6 -27.87 11.12 -3.01
C ALA A 6 -29.11 10.67 -2.22
N VAL A 7 -29.88 9.73 -2.78
CA VAL A 7 -31.18 9.30 -2.24
C VAL A 7 -31.05 8.45 -0.97
N GLN A 8 -29.86 7.90 -0.66
CA GLN A 8 -29.67 7.04 0.51
C GLN A 8 -28.55 7.53 1.43
N ALA A 9 -28.96 8.04 2.59
CA ALA A 9 -28.09 8.50 3.67
C ALA A 9 -27.19 7.41 4.30
N LEU A 10 -27.43 6.12 4.02
CA LEU A 10 -26.57 5.02 4.49
C LEU A 10 -25.31 4.83 3.62
N VAL A 11 -25.39 5.22 2.34
CA VAL A 11 -24.25 5.14 1.39
C VAL A 11 -23.31 6.32 1.59
N THR A 12 -23.85 7.45 2.02
CA THR A 12 -23.10 8.63 2.43
C THR A 12 -22.97 8.61 3.94
N ALA A 13 -21.93 7.95 4.46
CA ALA A 13 -21.55 8.16 5.86
C ALA A 13 -21.46 9.68 6.12
N PRO A 14 -21.82 10.20 7.31
CA PRO A 14 -21.73 11.63 7.61
C PRO A 14 -20.31 12.20 7.41
N ASP A 15 -19.30 11.33 7.34
CA ASP A 15 -17.90 11.61 7.04
C ASP A 15 -17.55 11.60 5.54
N PHE A 16 -18.49 11.39 4.61
CA PHE A 16 -18.17 11.19 3.19
C PHE A 16 -17.45 12.39 2.55
N ASP A 17 -17.72 13.61 3.04
CA ASP A 17 -17.08 14.85 2.59
C ASP A 17 -15.95 15.32 3.55
N ARG A 18 -15.54 14.52 4.55
CA ARG A 18 -14.43 14.89 5.44
C ARG A 18 -13.09 14.61 4.76
N GLU A 19 -12.13 15.50 4.97
CA GLU A 19 -10.74 15.22 4.59
C GLU A 19 -10.14 14.09 5.46
N PRO A 20 -9.12 13.36 4.96
CA PRO A 20 -8.36 12.42 5.78
C PRO A 20 -7.76 13.11 7.01
N THR A 21 -7.80 12.43 8.15
CA THR A 21 -7.11 12.88 9.36
C THR A 21 -5.60 12.76 9.18
N ALA A 22 -4.83 13.51 9.97
CA ALA A 22 -3.36 13.41 9.95
C ALA A 22 -2.88 11.97 10.21
N ALA A 23 -3.54 11.25 11.13
CA ALA A 23 -3.20 9.85 11.43
C ALA A 23 -3.46 8.91 10.24
N GLU A 24 -4.53 9.14 9.48
CA GLU A 24 -4.81 8.38 8.25
C GLU A 24 -3.77 8.69 7.15
N LEU A 25 -3.34 9.94 7.03
CA LEU A 25 -2.26 10.32 6.11
C LEU A 25 -0.92 9.71 6.52
N ASP A 26 -0.60 9.72 7.81
CA ASP A 26 0.62 9.08 8.34
C ASP A 26 0.61 7.56 8.10
N ALA A 27 -0.55 6.92 8.22
CA ALA A 27 -0.70 5.49 7.91
C ALA A 27 -0.35 5.18 6.44
N ILE A 28 -0.80 6.02 5.49
CA ILE A 28 -0.44 5.90 4.07
C ILE A 28 1.08 6.01 3.90
N GLU A 29 1.71 7.01 4.52
CA GLU A 29 3.16 7.20 4.45
C GLU A 29 3.94 6.00 5.04
N TRP A 30 3.41 5.35 6.07
CA TRP A 30 4.01 4.13 6.62
C TRP A 30 3.94 2.93 5.67
N GLU A 31 2.92 2.87 4.81
CA GLU A 31 2.72 1.82 3.80
C GLU A 31 3.57 2.02 2.53
N MET A 32 3.93 3.27 2.20
CA MET A 32 4.69 3.61 0.98
C MET A 32 5.95 2.77 0.72
N PRO A 33 6.78 2.41 1.72
CA PRO A 33 7.91 1.52 1.50
C PRO A 33 7.53 0.12 1.02
N VAL A 34 6.40 -0.44 1.49
CA VAL A 34 5.91 -1.75 1.05
C VAL A 34 5.44 -1.66 -0.39
N ILE A 35 4.62 -0.66 -0.71
CA ILE A 35 4.11 -0.41 -2.06
C ILE A 35 5.27 -0.28 -3.04
N THR A 36 6.29 0.51 -2.70
CA THR A 36 7.47 0.72 -3.55
C THR A 36 8.24 -0.59 -3.79
N ALA A 37 8.44 -1.40 -2.76
CA ALA A 37 9.12 -2.69 -2.89
C ALA A 37 8.32 -3.69 -3.76
N GLU A 38 6.98 -3.64 -3.68
CA GLU A 38 6.09 -4.47 -4.49
C GLU A 38 6.12 -4.04 -5.96
N LEU A 39 6.15 -2.74 -6.24
CA LEU A 39 6.35 -2.21 -7.59
C LEU A 39 7.69 -2.65 -8.18
N GLU A 40 8.79 -2.58 -7.42
CA GLU A 40 10.10 -3.07 -7.89
C GLU A 40 10.08 -4.58 -8.23
N LEU A 41 9.33 -5.37 -7.46
CA LEU A 41 9.16 -6.80 -7.75
C LEU A 41 8.33 -7.01 -9.02
N LEU A 42 7.24 -6.27 -9.16
CA LEU A 42 6.38 -6.32 -10.33
C LEU A 42 7.14 -5.92 -11.59
N ASP A 43 7.92 -4.83 -11.56
CA ASP A 43 8.77 -4.39 -12.66
C ASP A 43 9.78 -5.47 -13.07
N ALA A 44 10.40 -6.12 -12.08
CA ALA A 44 11.34 -7.22 -12.34
C ALA A 44 10.66 -8.43 -12.97
N GLN A 45 9.40 -8.73 -12.62
CA GLN A 45 8.62 -9.80 -13.23
C GLN A 45 8.19 -9.43 -14.65
N ILE A 46 7.63 -8.23 -14.84
CA ILE A 46 7.17 -7.71 -16.14
C ILE A 46 8.30 -7.74 -17.17
N THR A 47 9.50 -7.29 -16.78
CA THR A 47 10.69 -7.29 -17.65
C THR A 47 11.07 -8.68 -18.19
N THR A 48 10.59 -9.74 -17.54
CA THR A 48 10.88 -11.14 -17.90
C THR A 48 9.73 -11.86 -18.60
N LEU A 49 8.55 -11.23 -18.75
CA LEU A 49 7.38 -11.92 -19.32
C LEU A 49 7.57 -12.29 -20.80
N ASP A 50 8.25 -11.44 -21.57
CA ASP A 50 8.37 -11.60 -23.02
C ASP A 50 9.58 -12.47 -23.46
N ARG A 51 10.30 -13.08 -22.52
CA ARG A 51 11.53 -13.83 -22.81
C ARG A 51 11.85 -14.88 -21.75
N THR A 52 12.68 -15.85 -22.11
CA THR A 52 13.25 -16.78 -21.12
C THR A 52 14.11 -16.01 -20.11
N PRO A 53 13.85 -16.13 -18.78
CA PRO A 53 14.61 -15.42 -17.77
C PRO A 53 16.09 -15.84 -17.76
N SER A 54 16.99 -14.86 -17.75
CA SER A 54 18.41 -15.09 -17.55
C SER A 54 18.72 -15.36 -16.07
N PRO A 55 19.89 -15.92 -15.73
CA PRO A 55 20.32 -16.06 -14.35
C PRO A 55 20.35 -14.75 -13.55
N LEU A 56 20.60 -13.62 -14.22
CA LEU A 56 20.57 -12.29 -13.59
C LEU A 56 19.14 -11.87 -13.25
N ASP A 57 18.17 -12.15 -14.12
CA ASP A 57 16.76 -11.86 -13.86
C ASP A 57 16.25 -12.63 -12.65
N VAL A 58 16.60 -13.91 -12.55
CA VAL A 58 16.26 -14.75 -11.40
C VAL A 58 16.88 -14.19 -10.11
N ARG A 59 18.09 -13.62 -10.16
CA ARG A 59 18.70 -12.94 -9.01
C ARG A 59 17.97 -11.64 -8.68
N ARG A 60 17.59 -10.84 -9.69
CA ARG A 60 16.85 -9.58 -9.53
C ARG A 60 15.50 -9.81 -8.86
N ILE A 61 14.71 -10.76 -9.36
CA ILE A 61 13.41 -11.15 -8.78
C ILE A 61 13.59 -11.63 -7.33
N ARG A 62 14.59 -12.48 -7.05
CA ARG A 62 14.87 -12.92 -5.67
C ARG A 62 15.24 -11.78 -4.74
N ARG A 63 16.00 -10.78 -5.21
CA ARG A 63 16.35 -9.59 -4.43
C ARG A 63 15.13 -8.72 -4.16
N ALA A 64 14.31 -8.45 -5.18
CA ALA A 64 13.09 -7.67 -5.04
C ALA A 64 12.10 -8.34 -4.07
N ARG A 65 11.90 -9.67 -4.18
CA ARG A 65 11.07 -10.42 -3.23
C ARG A 65 11.58 -10.33 -1.79
N ARG A 66 12.90 -10.36 -1.57
CA ARG A 66 13.47 -10.14 -0.22
C ARG A 66 13.19 -8.73 0.31
N ARG A 67 13.26 -7.70 -0.54
CA ARG A 67 12.93 -6.32 -0.15
C ARG A 67 11.47 -6.20 0.29
N VAL A 68 10.53 -6.79 -0.45
CA VAL A 68 9.11 -6.83 -0.08
C VAL A 68 8.93 -7.44 1.31
N LEU A 69 9.58 -8.58 1.58
CA LEU A 69 9.48 -9.24 2.89
C LEU A 69 10.06 -8.39 4.02
N VAL A 70 11.16 -7.68 3.78
CA VAL A 70 11.75 -6.75 4.75
C VAL A 70 10.81 -5.58 5.03
N ALA A 71 10.31 -4.91 3.99
CA ALA A 71 9.40 -3.77 4.14
C ALA A 71 8.09 -4.17 4.87
N ARG A 72 7.50 -5.32 4.53
CA ARG A 72 6.30 -5.85 5.21
C ARG A 72 6.58 -6.16 6.69
N ARG A 73 7.75 -6.73 7.00
CA ARG A 73 8.18 -6.96 8.39
C ARG A 73 8.31 -5.63 9.15
N GLU A 74 8.92 -4.62 8.54
CA GLU A 74 9.11 -3.30 9.15
C GLU A 74 7.78 -2.59 9.39
N LEU A 75 6.82 -2.69 8.46
CA LEU A 75 5.46 -2.18 8.65
C LEU A 75 4.73 -2.93 9.79
N ALA A 76 4.76 -4.26 9.78
CA ALA A 76 4.13 -5.07 10.82
C ALA A 76 4.70 -4.77 12.22
N ASN A 77 6.02 -4.57 12.34
CA ASN A 77 6.66 -4.22 13.59
C ASN A 77 6.28 -2.81 14.08
N ARG A 78 6.00 -1.87 13.17
CA ARG A 78 5.53 -0.52 13.54
C ARG A 78 4.10 -0.52 14.07
N GLY A 79 3.21 -1.35 13.51
CA GLY A 79 1.84 -1.50 14.00
C GLY A 79 1.74 -1.98 15.45
N VAL A 80 2.70 -2.78 15.92
CA VAL A 80 2.79 -3.26 17.31
C VAL A 80 3.12 -2.12 18.29
N THR A 81 3.80 -1.07 17.84
CA THR A 81 4.18 0.09 18.67
C THR A 81 3.20 1.26 18.62
N GLY A 82 2.20 1.21 17.73
CA GLY A 82 1.34 2.35 17.39
C GLY A 82 -0.16 2.14 17.59
N SER A 83 -0.59 1.16 18.40
CA SER A 83 -1.99 1.10 18.86
C SER A 83 -2.13 1.98 20.10
N PRO A 84 -2.61 3.23 20.01
CA PRO A 84 -3.20 3.86 21.18
C PRO A 84 -4.46 3.07 21.52
N GLU A 85 -4.52 2.68 22.78
CA GLU A 85 -5.72 2.25 23.47
C GLU A 85 -6.88 3.20 23.12
N VAL A 86 -7.89 2.68 22.44
CA VAL A 86 -9.18 3.36 22.31
C VAL A 86 -9.82 3.32 23.70
N ALA A 87 -9.71 4.45 24.40
CA ALA A 87 -10.42 4.77 25.63
C ALA A 87 -11.44 5.89 25.37
#